data_AF-A0A1B1CMU7-F1
#
_entry.id   AF-A0A1B1CMU7-F1
#
_cell.length_a   1.000
_cell.length_b   1.000
_cell.length_c   1.000
_cell.angle_alpha   90.00
_cell.angle_beta   90.00
_cell.angle_gamma   90.00
#
_symmetry.space_group_name_H-M   'P 1'
#
loop_
_entity.id
_entity.type
_entity.pdbx_description
1 polymer ?
#
loop_
_entity_poly.entity_id
_entity_poly.type
_entity_poly.pdbx_seq_one_letter_code
_entity_poly.pdbx_strand_id
1 'polypeptide(L)'
;MTLEDRRYAVSGRIDRLAILADRVVILDYKTNRVPPASEEAIPFAHRAQLAIYREILAPLYPGKRIDCMLVYTENASLFTLSEKALGLALAAVKTK
;
A
#
# COMPACT_ATOMS: atom_id res chain seq x y z
N MET A 1 -7.23 7.21 -11.04
CA MET A 1 -7.44 5.76 -10.81
C MET A 1 -8.88 5.42 -11.15
N THR A 2 -9.14 4.30 -11.83
CA THR A 2 -10.51 3.85 -12.13
C THR A 2 -10.90 2.75 -11.15
N LEU A 3 -12.02 2.92 -10.46
CA LEU A 3 -12.63 1.90 -9.60
C LEU A 3 -14.10 1.78 -9.98
N GLU A 4 -14.59 0.58 -10.30
CA GLU A 4 -16.00 0.31 -10.63
C GLU A 4 -16.59 1.32 -11.62
N ASP A 5 -15.86 1.57 -12.71
CA ASP A 5 -16.22 2.51 -13.78
C ASP A 5 -16.30 4.00 -13.39
N ARG A 6 -15.94 4.32 -12.13
CA ARG A 6 -15.77 5.68 -11.63
C ARG A 6 -14.30 6.09 -11.68
N ARG A 7 -14.04 7.31 -12.15
CA ARG A 7 -12.69 7.90 -12.16
C ARG A 7 -12.48 8.74 -10.92
N TYR A 8 -11.43 8.38 -10.18
CA TYR A 8 -10.96 9.11 -9.01
C TYR A 8 -9.68 9.87 -9.37
N ALA A 9 -9.70 11.17 -9.14
CA ALA A 9 -8.48 11.96 -9.09
C ALA A 9 -7.76 11.61 -7.78
N VAL A 10 -6.56 11.06 -7.88
CA VAL A 10 -5.73 10.73 -6.72
C VAL A 10 -4.48 11.57 -6.82
N SER A 11 -4.25 12.39 -5.79
CA SER A 11 -2.98 13.07 -5.58
C SER A 11 -2.35 12.51 -4.31
N GLY A 12 -1.03 12.35 -4.31
CA GLY A 12 -0.30 11.79 -3.19
C GLY A 12 1.17 11.69 -3.51
N ARG A 13 1.97 11.50 -2.46
CA ARG A 13 3.41 11.28 -2.55
C ARG A 13 3.72 9.95 -1.91
N ILE A 14 4.37 9.07 -2.66
CA ILE A 14 4.95 7.85 -2.11
C ILE A 14 6.25 8.25 -1.42
N ASP A 15 6.44 7.83 -0.18
CA ASP A 15 7.66 8.18 0.56
C ASP A 15 8.91 7.57 -0.06
N ARG A 16 8.86 6.28 -0.43
CA ARG A 16 9.95 5.57 -1.10
C ARG A 16 9.44 4.60 -2.16
N LEU A 17 10.13 4.62 -3.30
CA LEU A 17 9.91 3.72 -4.42
C LEU A 17 11.26 3.17 -4.88
N ALA A 18 11.40 1.85 -4.96
CA ALA A 18 12.57 1.21 -5.52
C ALA A 18 12.16 0.27 -6.65
N ILE A 19 12.81 0.40 -7.80
CA ILE A 19 12.55 -0.43 -8.99
C ILE A 19 13.71 -1.42 -9.10
N LEU A 20 13.37 -2.71 -9.03
CA LEU A 20 14.30 -3.82 -9.13
C LEU A 20 14.04 -4.57 -10.44
N ALA A 21 14.85 -5.60 -10.73
CA ALA A 21 14.72 -6.38 -11.95
C ALA A 21 13.35 -7.08 -12.06
N ASP A 22 12.88 -7.71 -10.98
CA ASP A 22 11.65 -8.52 -10.92
C ASP A 22 10.46 -7.82 -10.25
N ARG A 23 10.71 -6.73 -9.53
CA ARG A 23 9.70 -6.12 -8.66
C ARG A 23 9.87 -4.62 -8.48
N VAL A 24 8.83 -4.00 -7.96
CA VAL A 24 8.81 -2.64 -7.43
C VAL A 24 8.49 -2.72 -5.95
N VAL A 25 9.19 -1.95 -5.13
CA VAL A 25 8.96 -1.86 -3.70
C VAL A 25 8.44 -0.47 -3.38
N ILE A 26 7.27 -0.41 -2.75
CA ILE A 26 6.67 0.80 -2.18
C ILE A 26 6.88 0.73 -0.67
N LEU A 27 7.39 1.79 -0.07
CA LEU A 27 7.56 1.88 1.38
C LEU A 27 7.02 3.22 1.88
N ASP A 28 6.21 3.15 2.94
CA ASP A 28 5.59 4.29 3.61
C ASP A 28 5.95 4.28 5.11
N TYR A 29 6.35 5.45 5.64
CA TYR A 29 6.77 5.56 7.03
C TYR A 29 5.62 6.02 7.94
N LYS A 30 5.50 5.38 9.10
CA LYS A 30 4.50 5.69 10.10
C LYS A 30 5.16 6.05 11.43
N THR A 31 4.64 7.09 12.08
CA THR A 31 5.12 7.63 13.36
C THR A 31 4.08 7.40 14.48
N ASN A 32 3.23 6.39 14.34
CA ASN A 32 2.23 6.05 15.35
C ASN A 32 2.93 5.70 16.68
N ARG A 33 2.45 6.28 17.79
CA ARG A 33 2.96 6.00 19.15
C ARG A 33 2.81 4.55 19.58
N VAL A 34 1.83 3.85 19.05
CA VAL A 34 1.60 2.42 19.30
C VAL A 34 1.56 1.72 17.94
N PRO A 35 2.69 1.18 17.48
CA PRO A 35 2.73 0.35 16.28
C PRO A 35 1.83 -0.88 16.44
N PRO A 36 1.23 -1.38 15.35
CA PRO A 36 0.42 -2.59 15.39
C PRO A 36 1.29 -3.82 15.67
N ALA A 37 0.69 -4.83 16.32
CA ALA A 37 1.36 -6.09 16.65
C ALA A 37 1.31 -7.13 15.51
N SER A 38 0.42 -6.95 14.53
CA SER A 38 0.25 -7.85 13.39
C SER A 38 -0.27 -7.09 12.16
N GLU A 39 -0.26 -7.74 11.00
CA GLU A 39 -0.81 -7.18 9.76
C GLU A 39 -2.30 -6.83 9.88
N GLU A 40 -3.08 -7.67 10.55
CA GLU A 40 -4.52 -7.51 10.72
C GLU A 40 -4.86 -6.28 11.59
N ALA A 41 -3.98 -5.97 12.55
CA ALA A 41 -4.10 -4.82 13.44
C ALA A 41 -3.68 -3.50 12.77
N ILE A 42 -3.12 -3.54 11.56
CA ILE A 42 -2.75 -2.31 10.84
C ILE A 42 -4.01 -1.48 10.55
N PRO A 43 -4.01 -0.18 10.88
CA PRO A 43 -5.13 0.71 10.59
C PRO A 43 -5.54 0.63 9.12
N PHE A 44 -6.85 0.55 8.87
CA PHE A 44 -7.40 0.42 7.52
C PHE A 44 -6.84 1.49 6.56
N ALA A 45 -6.74 2.74 7.02
CA ALA A 45 -6.22 3.85 6.22
C ALA A 45 -4.82 3.57 5.66
N HIS A 46 -3.94 2.90 6.40
CA HIS A 46 -2.58 2.59 5.95
C HIS A 46 -2.60 1.49 4.88
N ARG A 47 -3.39 0.43 5.09
CA ARG A 47 -3.57 -0.66 4.11
C ARG A 47 -4.22 -0.15 2.82
N ALA A 48 -5.26 0.67 2.95
CA ALA A 48 -5.98 1.28 1.82
C ALA A 48 -5.06 2.19 1.00
N GLN A 49 -4.24 3.02 1.66
CA GLN A 49 -3.28 3.88 0.99
C GLN A 49 -2.30 3.08 0.13
N LEU A 50 -1.69 2.02 0.68
CA LEU A 50 -0.77 1.17 -0.08
C LEU A 50 -1.48 0.39 -1.19
N ALA A 51 -2.71 -0.07 -0.97
CA ALA A 51 -3.50 -0.73 -2.01
C ALA A 51 -3.79 0.23 -3.19
N ILE A 52 -4.13 1.49 -2.90
CA ILE A 52 -4.33 2.52 -3.93
C ILE A 52 -3.02 2.80 -4.70
N TYR A 53 -1.89 2.91 -3.99
CA TYR A 53 -0.60 3.11 -4.65
C TYR A 53 -0.23 1.93 -5.54
N ARG A 54 -0.44 0.69 -5.09
CA ARG A 54 -0.25 -0.52 -5.91
C ARG A 54 -1.08 -0.46 -7.19
N GLU A 55 -2.36 -0.14 -7.11
CA GLU A 55 -3.24 -0.06 -8.28
C GLU A 55 -2.84 1.04 -9.27
N ILE A 56 -2.38 2.19 -8.76
CA ILE A 56 -1.92 3.29 -9.62
C ILE A 56 -0.61 2.93 -10.32
N LEU A 57 0.28 2.22 -9.63
CA LEU A 57 1.60 1.87 -10.16
C LEU A 57 1.61 0.61 -11.02
N ALA A 58 0.69 -0.34 -10.82
CA ALA A 58 0.67 -1.60 -11.56
C ALA A 58 0.69 -1.43 -13.09
N PRO A 59 -0.09 -0.51 -13.71
CA PRO A 59 -0.02 -0.28 -15.15
C PRO A 59 1.32 0.31 -15.63
N LEU A 60 2.06 1.00 -14.75
CA LEU A 60 3.34 1.62 -15.10
C LEU A 60 4.51 0.64 -15.09
N TYR A 61 4.34 -0.51 -14.43
CA TYR A 61 5.38 -1.53 -14.27
C TYR A 61 4.87 -2.92 -14.69
N PRO A 62 4.52 -3.12 -15.98
CA PRO A 62 4.00 -4.39 -16.45
C PRO A 62 5.03 -5.51 -16.20
N GLY A 63 4.54 -6.65 -15.71
CA GLY A 63 5.36 -7.84 -15.43
C GLY A 63 6.21 -7.77 -14.16
N LYS A 64 6.15 -6.68 -13.37
CA LYS A 64 6.83 -6.59 -12.08
C LYS A 64 5.84 -6.79 -10.94
N ARG A 65 6.23 -7.60 -9.95
CA ARG A 65 5.48 -7.68 -8.68
C ARG A 65 5.60 -6.35 -7.94
N ILE A 66 4.54 -5.90 -7.27
CA ILE A 66 4.59 -4.68 -6.44
C ILE A 66 4.47 -5.08 -4.96
N ASP A 67 5.58 -5.00 -4.25
CA ASP A 67 5.66 -5.24 -2.80
C ASP A 67 5.37 -3.94 -2.05
N CYS A 68 4.42 -3.97 -1.13
CA CYS A 68 3.99 -2.80 -0.37
C CYS A 68 4.37 -2.95 1.10
N MET A 69 5.14 -2.01 1.64
CA MET A 69 5.74 -2.12 2.96
C MET A 69 5.41 -0.90 3.82
N LEU A 70 5.23 -1.14 5.12
CA LEU A 70 5.09 -0.11 6.15
C LEU A 70 6.27 -0.20 7.10
N VAL A 71 6.86 0.94 7.45
CA VAL A 71 7.86 1.05 8.49
C VAL A 71 7.32 1.90 9.63
N TYR A 72 7.20 1.31 10.81
CA TYR A 72 6.85 2.02 12.03
C TYR A 72 8.11 2.44 12.76
N THR A 73 8.35 3.74 12.80
CA THR A 73 9.60 4.32 13.29
C THR A 73 9.75 4.24 14.81
N GLU A 74 8.66 4.14 15.55
CA GLU A 74 8.65 4.04 17.02
C GLU A 74 9.38 2.80 17.55
N ASN A 75 9.22 1.64 16.89
CA ASN A 75 9.86 0.38 17.31
C ASN A 75 10.64 -0.31 16.19
N ALA A 76 10.92 0.40 15.09
CA ALA A 76 11.56 -0.11 13.88
C ALA A 76 10.87 -1.36 13.29
N SER A 77 9.56 -1.56 13.55
CA SER A 77 8.85 -2.69 12.96
C SER A 77 8.57 -2.44 11.48
N LEU A 78 8.61 -3.53 10.72
CA LEU A 78 8.38 -3.54 9.29
C LEU A 78 7.30 -4.56 8.97
N PHE A 79 6.31 -4.14 8.17
CA PHE A 79 5.26 -5.00 7.65
C PHE A 79 5.29 -4.98 6.14
N THR A 80 5.48 -6.14 5.52
CA THR A 80 5.18 -6.33 4.10
C THR A 80 3.73 -6.79 4.00
N LEU A 81 2.90 -6.02 3.31
CA LEU A 81 1.49 -6.35 3.19
C LEU A 81 1.25 -7.51 2.22
N SER A 82 0.49 -8.51 2.67
CA SER A 82 0.06 -9.64 1.86
C SER A 82 -0.86 -9.20 0.73
N GLU A 83 -0.87 -9.97 -0.36
CA GLU A 83 -1.79 -9.70 -1.48
C GLU A 83 -3.26 -9.73 -1.03
N LYS A 84 -3.58 -10.63 -0.09
CA LYS A 84 -4.91 -10.72 0.52
C LYS A 84 -5.27 -9.44 1.26
N ALA A 85 -4.38 -8.91 2.10
CA ALA A 85 -4.64 -7.68 2.85
C ALA A 85 -4.84 -6.47 1.92
N LEU A 86 -4.00 -6.36 0.88
CA LEU A 86 -4.12 -5.30 -0.13
C LEU A 86 -5.42 -5.42 -0.93
N GLY A 87 -5.78 -6.62 -1.38
CA GLY A 87 -7.00 -6.87 -2.14
C GLY A 87 -8.26 -6.57 -1.32
N LEU A 88 -8.30 -6.99 -0.05
CA LEU A 88 -9.42 -6.68 0.86
C LEU A 88 -9.53 -5.17 1.12
N ALA A 89 -8.41 -4.49 1.33
CA ALA A 89 -8.40 -3.05 1.54
C ALA A 89 -8.92 -2.29 0.30
N LEU A 90 -8.48 -2.69 -0.89
CA LEU A 90 -8.94 -2.10 -2.14
C LEU A 90 -10.44 -2.32 -2.36
N ALA A 91 -10.94 -3.54 -2.12
CA ALA A 91 -12.36 -3.85 -2.24
C ALA A 91 -13.21 -2.97 -1.30
N ALA A 92 -12.76 -2.79 -0.06
CA ALA A 92 -13.47 -1.94 0.91
C ALA A 92 -13.43 -0.43 0.57
N VAL A 93 -12.44 0.04 -0.20
CA VAL A 93 -12.43 1.40 -0.76
C VAL A 93 -13.48 1.54 -1.86
N LYS A 94 -13.70 0.50 -2.68
CA LYS A 94 -14.69 0.51 -3.76
C LYS A 94 -16.13 0.56 -3.26
N THR A 95 -16.39 -0.08 -2.11
CA THR A 95 -17.74 -0.13 -1.51
C THR A 95 -18.18 1.16 -0.80
N LYS A 96 -17.35 2.22 -0.82
CA LYS A 96 -17.65 3.54 -0.24
C LYS A 96 -17.78 4.59 -1.34
#